data_AF-A0A7J4FX47-F1
#
_entry.id   AF-A0A7J4FX47-F1
#
_cell.length_a   1.000
_cell.length_b   1.000
_cell.length_c   1.000
_cell.angle_alpha   90.00
_cell.angle_beta   90.00
_cell.angle_gamma   90.00
#
_symmetry.space_group_name_H-M   'P 1'
#
loop_
_entity.id
_entity.type
_entity.pdbx_description
1 polymer ?
#
loop_
_entity_poly.entity_id
_entity_poly.type
_entity_poly.pdbx_seq_one_letter_code
_entity_poly.pdbx_strand_id
1 'polypeptide(L)'
;MDSFIPEKTETEVRRYFENAVEKDILRRPKENIAEIERRYAPLGIFEIHRTKKIKVGTISKLEKTIEEENKFYVNLNNLELHYVSSKRIFRKERSILSSDLIEKVIDLPTPCIKFLSDIINKGIVSHHELNKKHFLFLNGNFDYILILRIRDLIEFSPSTVFTIQRKVVNLEYRSKVNIPEFNDRRYDLKKFLVTKRIKSRKYKRDGIEYNVEKILETLETIFDGNGEFKEKIYMPYDRCKYTDRNNRFRYKRLIMLKFNN
;
A
#
# COMPACT_ATOMS: atom_id res chain seq x y z
N MET A 1 22.35 -11.93 -3.00
CA MET A 1 21.21 -11.01 -3.15
C MET A 1 20.73 -10.62 -1.77
N ASP A 2 20.22 -9.42 -1.60
CA ASP A 2 19.77 -8.95 -0.30
C ASP A 2 18.34 -9.41 -0.01
N SER A 3 18.08 -9.62 1.27
CA SER A 3 16.79 -10.05 1.78
C SER A 3 16.61 -9.56 3.20
N PHE A 4 15.36 -9.28 3.56
CA PHE A 4 14.99 -9.17 4.97
C PHE A 4 15.20 -10.49 5.71
N ILE A 5 15.40 -10.41 7.02
CA ILE A 5 15.60 -11.58 7.88
C ILE A 5 14.25 -11.99 8.49
N PRO A 6 13.86 -13.28 8.41
CA PRO A 6 12.67 -13.75 9.13
C PRO A 6 12.92 -13.68 10.64
N GLU A 7 11.93 -13.23 11.40
CA GLU A 7 12.01 -13.17 12.86
C GLU A 7 12.01 -14.57 13.48
N LYS A 8 11.23 -15.48 12.90
CA LYS A 8 10.97 -16.82 13.43
C LYS A 8 11.76 -17.91 12.70
N THR A 9 12.21 -18.89 13.49
CA THR A 9 12.76 -20.17 13.01
C THR A 9 11.68 -21.04 12.36
N GLU A 10 12.08 -22.03 11.57
CA GLU A 10 11.13 -22.97 10.93
C GLU A 10 10.26 -23.71 11.97
N THR A 11 10.84 -24.06 13.12
CA THR A 11 10.13 -24.71 14.24
C THR A 11 9.07 -23.81 14.87
N GLU A 12 9.37 -22.53 15.08
CA GLU A 12 8.41 -21.57 15.63
C GLU A 12 7.26 -21.29 14.66
N VAL A 13 7.56 -21.22 13.36
CA VAL A 13 6.56 -21.05 12.30
C VAL A 13 5.61 -22.25 12.25
N ARG A 14 6.14 -23.47 12.34
CA ARG A 14 5.33 -24.68 12.42
C ARG A 14 4.36 -24.62 13.61
N ARG A 15 4.88 -24.32 14.80
CA ARG A 15 4.06 -24.16 16.01
C ARG A 15 3.00 -23.07 15.85
N TYR A 16 3.31 -21.95 15.20
CA TYR A 16 2.33 -20.89 14.92
C TYR A 16 1.15 -21.41 14.09
N PHE A 17 1.42 -22.17 13.02
CA PHE A 17 0.37 -22.68 12.15
C PHE A 17 -0.43 -23.81 12.79
N GLU A 18 0.19 -24.66 13.61
CA GLU A 18 -0.48 -25.71 14.39
C GLU A 18 -1.44 -25.09 15.41
N ASN A 19 -0.98 -24.13 16.21
CA ASN A 19 -1.81 -23.41 17.18
C ASN A 19 -2.99 -22.66 16.53
N ALA A 20 -2.84 -22.21 15.28
CA ALA A 20 -3.92 -21.55 14.55
C ALA A 20 -5.05 -22.52 14.16
N VAL A 21 -4.75 -23.81 13.95
CA VAL A 21 -5.76 -24.86 13.71
C VAL A 21 -6.52 -25.16 14.99
N GLU A 22 -5.81 -25.29 16.11
CA GLU A 22 -6.41 -25.61 17.42
C GLU A 22 -7.40 -24.54 17.90
N LYS A 23 -7.14 -23.26 17.59
CA LYS A 23 -8.03 -22.16 17.99
C LYS A 23 -9.29 -22.02 17.13
N ASP A 24 -9.35 -22.65 15.95
CA ASP A 24 -10.45 -22.52 14.99
C ASP A 24 -11.47 -23.69 15.07
N ILE A 25 -11.32 -24.58 16.07
CA ILE A 25 -12.11 -25.81 16.26
C ILE A 25 -13.62 -25.55 16.35
N LEU A 26 -14.05 -24.36 16.81
CA LEU A 26 -15.46 -24.03 17.00
C LEU A 26 -16.18 -23.48 15.75
N ARG A 27 -15.47 -23.17 14.66
CA ARG A 27 -16.08 -22.50 13.49
C ARG A 27 -15.81 -23.15 12.13
N ARG A 28 -14.91 -24.14 12.05
CA ARG A 28 -14.47 -24.69 10.76
C ARG A 28 -14.33 -26.22 10.78
N PRO A 29 -14.44 -26.88 9.61
CA PRO A 29 -14.07 -28.28 9.46
C PRO A 29 -12.66 -28.51 10.00
N LYS A 30 -12.42 -29.66 10.63
CA LYS A 30 -11.08 -30.03 11.12
C LYS A 30 -10.10 -30.08 9.94
N GLU A 31 -9.24 -29.07 9.85
CA GLU A 31 -8.19 -28.96 8.85
C GLU A 31 -6.88 -29.58 9.38
N ASN A 32 -6.08 -30.14 8.49
CA ASN A 32 -4.72 -30.58 8.78
C ASN A 32 -3.71 -29.73 7.98
N ILE A 33 -2.50 -29.61 8.50
CA ILE A 33 -1.39 -28.99 7.78
C ILE A 33 -0.79 -30.02 6.83
N ALA A 34 -0.95 -29.80 5.52
CA ALA A 34 -0.35 -30.65 4.51
C ALA A 34 1.11 -30.28 4.25
N GLU A 35 1.41 -28.98 4.23
CA GLU A 35 2.74 -28.48 3.88
C GLU A 35 2.98 -27.10 4.51
N ILE A 36 4.20 -26.85 4.97
CA ILE A 36 4.69 -25.51 5.29
C ILE A 36 5.99 -25.30 4.53
N GLU A 37 6.02 -24.28 3.69
CA GLU A 37 7.20 -23.91 2.93
C GLU A 37 7.58 -22.44 3.17
N ARG A 38 8.89 -22.20 3.26
CA ARG A 38 9.44 -20.85 3.28
C ARG A 38 9.77 -20.39 1.86
N ARG A 39 9.27 -19.21 1.51
CA ARG A 39 9.43 -18.59 0.18
C ARG A 39 9.94 -17.16 0.29
N TYR A 40 10.33 -16.61 -0.85
CA TYR A 40 10.87 -15.25 -0.95
C TYR A 40 10.12 -14.47 -2.03
N ALA A 41 9.38 -13.44 -1.61
CA ALA A 41 8.68 -12.52 -2.49
C ALA A 41 9.63 -11.42 -2.99
N PRO A 42 9.70 -11.13 -4.30
CA PRO A 42 10.52 -10.04 -4.83
C PRO A 42 9.88 -8.68 -4.51
N LEU A 43 10.61 -7.82 -3.81
CA LEU A 43 10.21 -6.43 -3.56
C LEU A 43 11.09 -5.49 -4.38
N GLY A 44 10.49 -4.59 -5.15
CA GLY A 44 11.16 -3.45 -5.75
C GLY A 44 11.21 -2.29 -4.77
N ILE A 45 12.37 -1.64 -4.68
CA ILE A 45 12.55 -0.39 -3.93
C ILE A 45 12.47 0.76 -4.92
N PHE A 46 11.49 1.62 -4.72
CA PHE A 46 11.26 2.81 -5.53
C PHE A 46 11.48 4.04 -4.65
N GLU A 47 12.39 4.92 -5.04
CA GLU A 47 12.58 6.20 -4.36
C GLU A 47 11.82 7.27 -5.14
N ILE A 48 10.95 8.01 -4.47
CA ILE A 48 10.19 9.13 -5.05
C ILE A 48 10.62 10.41 -4.33
N HIS A 49 10.90 11.45 -5.11
CA HIS A 49 11.21 12.79 -4.68
C HIS A 49 10.09 13.74 -5.16
N ARG A 50 9.61 14.60 -4.27
CA ARG A 50 8.64 15.63 -4.63
C ARG A 50 8.97 16.98 -4.01
N THR A 51 8.55 18.02 -4.69
CA THR A 51 8.73 19.40 -4.27
C THR A 51 7.37 20.01 -3.95
N LYS A 52 7.16 20.40 -2.69
CA LYS A 52 5.90 20.99 -2.23
C LYS A 52 6.11 22.46 -1.85
N LYS A 53 5.30 23.35 -2.43
CA LYS A 53 5.21 24.74 -1.96
C LYS A 53 4.21 24.82 -0.81
N ILE A 54 4.65 25.28 0.35
CA ILE A 54 3.79 25.55 1.51
C ILE A 54 3.77 27.04 1.81
N LYS A 55 2.61 27.55 2.24
CA LYS A 55 2.49 28.93 2.75
C LYS A 55 2.84 28.91 4.23
N VAL A 56 3.74 29.78 4.66
CA VAL A 56 4.18 29.87 6.06
C VAL A 56 3.84 31.25 6.61
N GLY A 57 3.11 31.26 7.74
CA GLY A 57 2.69 32.47 8.46
C GLY A 57 1.20 32.79 8.27
N THR A 58 0.58 33.37 9.31
CA THR A 58 -0.85 33.73 9.33
C THR A 58 -1.16 35.00 8.53
N ILE A 59 -0.14 35.80 8.18
CA ILE A 59 -0.29 37.16 7.62
C ILE A 59 0.59 37.40 6.37
N SER A 60 1.66 36.62 6.14
CA SER A 60 2.61 36.82 5.05
C SER A 60 2.45 35.79 3.92
N LYS A 61 2.45 36.25 2.66
CA LYS A 61 2.53 35.44 1.43
C LYS A 61 3.94 34.82 1.23
N LEU A 62 4.58 34.35 2.29
CA LEU A 62 5.87 33.68 2.20
C LEU A 62 5.64 32.23 1.80
N GLU A 63 6.00 31.90 0.56
CA GLU A 63 6.02 30.53 0.05
C GLU A 63 7.38 29.90 0.37
N LYS A 64 7.35 28.79 1.11
CA LYS A 64 8.53 27.95 1.32
C LYS A 64 8.40 26.73 0.43
N THR A 65 9.46 26.45 -0.32
CA THR A 65 9.61 25.18 -1.04
C THR A 65 10.20 24.14 -0.08
N ILE A 66 9.54 22.99 0.04
CA ILE A 66 10.03 21.82 0.78
C ILE A 66 10.27 20.69 -0.21
N GLU A 67 11.42 20.06 -0.09
CA GLU A 67 11.73 18.81 -0.77
C GLU A 67 11.44 17.66 0.18
N GLU A 68 10.69 16.68 -0.31
CA GLU A 68 10.36 15.46 0.43
C GLU A 68 10.81 14.25 -0.41
N GLU A 69 11.35 13.25 0.27
CA GLU A 69 11.73 11.98 -0.32
C GLU A 69 11.11 10.83 0.45
N ASN A 70 10.76 9.74 -0.24
CA ASN A 70 10.41 8.49 0.41
C ASN A 70 10.73 7.25 -0.44
N LYS A 71 10.84 6.11 0.24
CA LYS A 71 11.13 4.81 -0.36
C LYS A 71 9.94 3.88 -0.20
N PHE A 72 9.39 3.43 -1.31
CA PHE A 72 8.26 2.52 -1.39
C PHE A 72 8.74 1.11 -1.73
N TYR A 73 8.17 0.11 -1.05
CA TYR A 73 8.51 -1.30 -1.22
C TYR A 73 7.29 -2.01 -1.80
N VAL A 74 7.33 -2.27 -3.11
CA VAL A 74 6.21 -2.89 -3.84
C VAL A 74 6.58 -4.31 -4.22
N ASN A 75 5.69 -5.26 -3.96
CA ASN A 75 5.87 -6.63 -4.36
C ASN A 75 5.72 -6.78 -5.89
N LEU A 76 6.78 -7.22 -6.56
CA LEU A 76 6.84 -7.36 -8.01
C LEU A 76 6.08 -8.60 -8.53
N ASN A 77 5.54 -9.43 -7.63
CA ASN A 77 4.69 -10.57 -7.96
C ASN A 77 3.19 -10.25 -7.87
N ASN A 78 2.76 -9.34 -7.00
CA ASN A 78 1.32 -9.10 -6.74
C ASN A 78 0.94 -7.64 -6.45
N LEU A 79 1.86 -6.69 -6.66
CA LEU A 79 1.64 -5.24 -6.48
C LEU A 79 1.30 -4.77 -5.06
N GLU A 80 1.43 -5.62 -4.04
CA GLU A 80 1.24 -5.18 -2.65
C GLU A 80 2.28 -4.13 -2.26
N LEU A 81 1.81 -2.95 -1.84
CA LEU A 81 2.65 -1.90 -1.25
C LEU A 81 2.83 -2.16 0.24
N HIS A 82 4.05 -2.43 0.68
CA HIS A 82 4.36 -2.76 2.06
C HIS A 82 4.81 -1.55 2.88
N TYR A 83 4.34 -1.49 4.13
CA TYR A 83 4.71 -0.46 5.09
C TYR A 83 4.67 -0.99 6.52
N VAL A 84 5.39 -0.35 7.43
CA VAL A 84 5.37 -0.68 8.86
C VAL A 84 4.15 -0.05 9.52
N SER A 85 3.42 -0.83 10.31
CA SER A 85 2.41 -0.30 11.22
C SER A 85 2.97 -0.17 12.63
N SER A 86 2.67 0.96 13.28
CA SER A 86 2.85 1.14 14.71
C SER A 86 1.47 1.32 15.33
N LYS A 87 0.98 0.30 16.07
CA LYS A 87 -0.22 0.47 16.88
C LYS A 87 0.13 1.41 18.05
N ARG A 88 -0.39 2.63 18.05
CA ARG A 88 -0.41 3.47 19.25
C ARG A 88 -1.60 3.06 20.10
N ILE A 89 -1.31 2.58 21.32
CA ILE A 89 -1.82 3.14 22.59
C ILE A 89 -1.40 2.21 23.76
N PHE A 90 -1.18 0.90 23.58
CA PHE A 90 -0.68 0.03 24.68
C PHE A 90 0.30 -1.12 24.34
N ARG A 91 0.72 -1.34 23.08
CA ARG A 91 1.72 -2.37 22.74
C ARG A 91 2.69 -1.91 21.66
N LYS A 92 4.00 -2.06 21.91
CA LYS A 92 5.13 -1.75 21.00
C LYS A 92 5.28 -2.77 19.85
N GLU A 93 4.26 -3.53 19.50
CA GLU A 93 4.39 -4.52 18.43
C GLU A 93 4.29 -3.82 17.07
N ARG A 94 5.44 -3.67 16.42
CA ARG A 94 5.53 -3.28 15.02
C ARG A 94 5.15 -4.48 14.17
N SER A 95 4.39 -4.25 13.10
CA SER A 95 4.04 -5.28 12.13
C SER A 95 4.17 -4.72 10.72
N ILE A 96 4.28 -5.59 9.72
CA ILE A 96 4.21 -5.19 8.32
C ILE A 96 2.77 -5.31 7.86
N LEU A 97 2.27 -4.26 7.22
CA LEU A 97 0.99 -4.26 6.52
C LEU A 97 1.25 -4.15 5.02
N SER A 98 0.28 -4.58 4.23
CA SER A 98 0.22 -4.33 2.79
C SER A 98 -1.01 -3.49 2.45
N SER A 99 -0.88 -2.70 1.39
CA SER A 99 -1.96 -2.00 0.70
C SER A 99 -2.05 -2.51 -0.73
N ASP A 100 -3.27 -2.78 -1.19
CA ASP A 100 -3.61 -3.17 -2.56
C ASP A 100 -3.79 -1.95 -3.50
N LEU A 101 -3.36 -0.76 -3.06
CA LEU A 101 -3.48 0.47 -3.85
C LEU A 101 -2.93 0.31 -5.25
N ILE A 102 -1.67 -0.15 -5.37
CA ILE A 102 -0.97 -0.21 -6.67
C ILE A 102 -1.69 -1.21 -7.59
N GLU A 103 -2.11 -2.35 -7.06
CA GLU A 103 -2.94 -3.32 -7.78
C GLU A 103 -4.20 -2.68 -8.37
N LYS A 104 -4.91 -1.86 -7.58
CA LYS A 104 -6.16 -1.24 -8.01
C LYS A 104 -6.00 -0.10 -9.03
N VAL A 105 -4.80 0.48 -9.14
CA VAL A 105 -4.61 1.74 -9.90
C VAL A 105 -3.64 1.61 -11.08
N ILE A 106 -2.80 0.58 -11.13
CA ILE A 106 -1.77 0.43 -12.18
C ILE A 106 -2.33 0.35 -13.60
N ASP A 107 -3.59 -0.10 -13.75
CA ASP A 107 -4.27 -0.22 -15.04
C ASP A 107 -5.29 0.91 -15.29
N LEU A 108 -5.35 1.89 -14.39
CA LEU A 108 -6.19 3.06 -14.59
C LEU A 108 -5.54 4.03 -15.58
N PRO A 109 -6.35 4.75 -16.39
CA PRO A 109 -5.83 5.85 -17.19
C PRO A 109 -5.12 6.89 -16.32
N THR A 110 -4.00 7.45 -16.80
CA THR A 110 -3.23 8.48 -16.07
C THR A 110 -4.09 9.63 -15.51
N PRO A 111 -5.12 10.14 -16.21
CA PRO A 111 -6.03 11.14 -15.62
C PRO A 111 -6.75 10.66 -14.34
N CYS A 112 -7.15 9.39 -14.26
CA CYS A 112 -7.75 8.81 -13.04
C CYS A 112 -6.74 8.75 -11.90
N ILE A 113 -5.50 8.35 -12.19
CA ILE A 113 -4.45 8.24 -11.17
C ILE A 113 -4.12 9.64 -10.64
N LYS A 114 -4.02 10.65 -11.51
CA LYS A 114 -3.84 12.06 -11.11
C LYS A 114 -5.00 12.58 -10.25
N PHE A 115 -6.23 12.20 -10.59
CA PHE A 115 -7.40 12.56 -9.81
C PHE A 115 -7.38 11.91 -8.41
N LEU A 116 -7.03 10.64 -8.32
CA LEU A 116 -6.82 9.93 -7.05
C LEU A 116 -5.69 10.55 -6.24
N SER A 117 -4.57 10.91 -6.87
CA SER A 117 -3.44 11.60 -6.25
C SER A 117 -3.88 12.89 -5.56
N ASP A 118 -4.66 13.73 -6.25
CA ASP A 118 -5.16 14.99 -5.67
C ASP A 118 -6.05 14.74 -4.43
N ILE A 119 -6.85 13.68 -4.44
CA ILE A 119 -7.70 13.29 -3.30
C ILE A 119 -6.86 12.75 -2.14
N ILE A 120 -5.91 11.85 -2.42
CA ILE A 120 -5.02 11.26 -1.40
C ILE A 120 -4.19 12.36 -0.73
N ASN A 121 -3.65 13.31 -1.50
CA ASN A 121 -2.78 14.37 -1.00
C ASN A 121 -3.53 15.47 -0.23
N LYS A 122 -4.79 15.76 -0.58
CA LYS A 122 -5.60 16.80 0.09
C LYS A 122 -6.50 16.24 1.20
N GLY A 123 -6.70 14.92 1.23
CA GLY A 123 -7.62 14.22 2.12
C GLY A 123 -9.09 14.39 1.72
N ILE A 124 -9.52 15.63 1.49
CA ILE A 124 -10.86 15.99 1.03
C ILE A 124 -10.71 16.99 -0.12
N VAL A 125 -11.45 16.79 -1.20
CA VAL A 125 -11.51 17.73 -2.33
C VAL A 125 -12.96 18.04 -2.65
N SER A 126 -13.29 19.32 -2.79
CA SER A 126 -14.61 19.74 -3.24
C SER A 126 -14.75 19.67 -4.78
N HIS A 127 -15.96 19.47 -5.27
CA HIS A 127 -16.26 19.45 -6.70
C HIS A 127 -15.83 20.73 -7.42
N HIS A 128 -15.90 21.88 -6.76
CA HIS A 128 -15.42 23.16 -7.32
C HIS A 128 -13.90 23.24 -7.46
N GLU A 129 -13.14 22.62 -6.57
CA GLU A 129 -11.67 22.57 -6.67
C GLU A 129 -11.20 21.63 -7.78
N LEU A 130 -11.97 20.57 -8.05
CA LEU A 130 -11.74 19.66 -9.18
C LEU A 130 -12.01 20.36 -10.52
N ASN A 131 -13.03 21.21 -10.55
CA ASN A 131 -13.52 21.98 -11.70
C ASN A 131 -12.48 22.90 -12.38
N LYS A 132 -11.37 23.24 -11.71
CA LYS A 132 -10.35 24.14 -12.29
C LYS A 132 -9.16 23.42 -12.92
N LYS A 133 -8.88 22.17 -12.56
CA LYS A 133 -7.67 21.44 -12.96
C LYS A 133 -7.97 20.24 -13.88
N HIS A 134 -9.13 19.61 -13.68
CA HIS A 134 -9.48 18.34 -14.36
C HIS A 134 -10.63 18.47 -15.35
N PHE A 135 -11.27 19.64 -15.46
CA PHE A 135 -12.56 19.80 -16.14
C PHE A 135 -12.52 19.76 -17.66
N LEU A 136 -11.34 19.85 -18.28
CA LEU A 136 -11.19 19.52 -19.70
C LEU A 136 -11.44 18.02 -19.98
N PHE A 137 -11.35 17.15 -18.97
CA PHE A 137 -11.73 15.73 -19.06
C PHE A 137 -13.17 15.42 -18.62
N LEU A 138 -13.88 16.39 -17.99
CA LEU A 138 -15.12 16.16 -17.24
C LEU A 138 -16.39 16.74 -17.91
N ASN A 139 -16.40 16.85 -19.24
CA ASN A 139 -17.48 17.51 -19.98
C ASN A 139 -18.21 16.55 -20.94
N GLY A 140 -18.35 15.26 -20.58
CA GLY A 140 -19.06 14.26 -21.40
C GLY A 140 -19.30 12.91 -20.70
N ASN A 141 -19.89 11.93 -21.41
CA ASN A 141 -20.19 10.58 -20.87
C ASN A 141 -18.97 9.80 -20.33
N PHE A 142 -17.75 10.30 -20.55
CA PHE A 142 -16.51 9.76 -20.01
C PHE A 142 -16.45 9.87 -18.47
N ASP A 143 -17.17 10.84 -17.89
CA ASP A 143 -17.22 11.15 -16.47
C ASP A 143 -17.74 9.98 -15.63
N TYR A 144 -18.83 9.37 -16.08
CA TYR A 144 -19.42 8.21 -15.42
C TYR A 144 -18.46 7.02 -15.44
N ILE A 145 -17.78 6.78 -16.57
CA ILE A 145 -16.87 5.65 -16.71
C ILE A 145 -15.65 5.81 -15.81
N LEU A 146 -15.06 7.02 -15.75
CA LEU A 146 -13.92 7.29 -14.89
C LEU A 146 -14.30 7.22 -13.41
N ILE A 147 -15.41 7.85 -13.00
CA ILE A 147 -15.91 7.80 -11.63
C ILE A 147 -16.25 6.37 -11.23
N LEU A 148 -16.88 5.59 -12.11
CA LEU A 148 -17.19 4.17 -11.85
C LEU A 148 -15.92 3.35 -11.61
N ARG A 149 -14.85 3.57 -12.40
CA ARG A 149 -13.58 2.85 -12.24
C ARG A 149 -12.86 3.13 -10.91
N ILE A 150 -13.09 4.29 -10.31
CA ILE A 150 -12.44 4.71 -9.05
C ILE A 150 -13.41 4.77 -7.86
N ARG A 151 -14.67 4.38 -8.06
CA ARG A 151 -15.73 4.46 -7.03
C ARG A 151 -15.42 3.65 -5.79
N ASP A 152 -14.70 2.55 -5.94
CA ASP A 152 -14.30 1.70 -4.81
C ASP A 152 -13.11 2.29 -4.05
N LEU A 153 -12.41 3.25 -4.65
CA LEU A 153 -11.27 3.97 -4.07
C LEU A 153 -11.67 5.29 -3.42
N ILE A 154 -12.84 5.84 -3.77
CA ILE A 154 -13.30 7.17 -3.35
C ILE A 154 -14.71 7.11 -2.76
N GLU A 155 -14.92 7.86 -1.70
CA GLU A 155 -16.22 8.18 -1.13
C GLU A 155 -16.68 9.55 -1.64
N PHE A 156 -17.95 9.64 -2.03
CA PHE A 156 -18.60 10.90 -2.38
C PHE A 156 -19.68 11.19 -1.37
N SER A 157 -19.69 12.40 -0.82
CA SER A 157 -20.72 12.83 0.11
C SER A 157 -21.19 14.26 -0.20
N PRO A 158 -22.50 14.53 -0.12
CA PRO A 158 -22.99 15.90 -0.20
C PRO A 158 -22.58 16.63 1.08
N SER A 159 -21.85 17.74 0.95
CA SER A 159 -21.62 18.68 2.04
C SER A 159 -22.51 19.90 1.85
N THR A 160 -23.21 20.27 2.93
CA THR A 160 -24.09 21.43 2.89
C THR A 160 -23.34 22.62 3.48
N VAL A 161 -23.15 23.66 2.68
CA VAL A 161 -22.59 24.93 3.16
C VAL A 161 -23.73 25.94 3.27
N PHE A 162 -23.95 26.44 4.49
CA PHE A 162 -24.90 27.53 4.73
C PHE A 162 -24.20 28.85 4.43
N THR A 163 -24.68 29.55 3.41
CA THR A 163 -24.33 30.95 3.18
C THR A 163 -25.49 31.83 3.64
N ILE A 164 -25.20 33.10 3.96
CA ILE A 164 -26.14 34.08 4.53
C ILE A 164 -27.46 34.19 3.71
N GLN A 165 -27.46 33.77 2.44
CA GLN A 165 -28.62 33.90 1.55
C GLN A 165 -29.13 32.58 0.94
N ARG A 166 -28.37 31.46 0.93
CA ARG A 166 -28.83 30.17 0.34
C ARG A 166 -28.13 28.94 0.95
N LYS A 167 -28.85 27.80 0.94
CA LYS A 167 -28.30 26.45 1.13
C LYS A 167 -27.64 26.01 -0.16
N VAL A 168 -26.31 25.92 -0.19
CA VAL A 168 -25.56 25.38 -1.33
C VAL A 168 -25.13 23.96 -0.99
N VAL A 169 -25.50 22.99 -1.82
CA VAL A 169 -25.03 21.61 -1.71
C VAL A 169 -23.77 21.49 -2.56
N ASN A 170 -22.63 21.26 -1.91
CA ASN A 170 -21.36 20.92 -2.54
C ASN A 170 -21.18 19.40 -2.50
N LEU A 171 -20.44 18.87 -3.46
CA LEU A 171 -20.00 17.47 -3.42
C LEU A 171 -18.55 17.43 -2.93
N GLU A 172 -18.28 16.60 -1.94
CA GLU A 172 -16.94 16.31 -1.42
C GLU A 172 -16.51 14.90 -1.82
N TYR A 173 -15.23 14.75 -2.12
CA TYR A 173 -14.59 13.48 -2.46
C TYR A 173 -13.51 13.16 -1.42
N ARG A 174 -13.50 11.94 -0.91
CA ARG A 174 -12.54 11.44 0.10
C ARG A 174 -11.96 10.10 -0.33
N SER A 175 -10.70 9.83 0.00
CA SER A 175 -10.11 8.51 -0.27
C SER A 175 -10.72 7.47 0.69
N LYS A 176 -11.19 6.34 0.14
CA LYS A 176 -11.49 5.12 0.90
C LYS A 176 -10.25 4.29 1.20
N VAL A 177 -9.17 4.52 0.44
CA VAL A 177 -7.91 3.80 0.64
C VAL A 177 -7.14 4.46 1.76
N ASN A 178 -6.76 3.66 2.75
CA ASN A 178 -5.93 4.10 3.86
C ASN A 178 -4.45 3.98 3.46
N ILE A 179 -3.90 5.08 2.95
CA ILE A 179 -2.52 5.19 2.50
C ILE A 179 -1.82 6.13 3.49
N PRO A 180 -0.74 5.69 4.17
CA PRO A 180 0.07 6.62 4.96
C PRO A 180 0.50 7.83 4.13
N GLU A 181 0.62 8.99 4.78
CA GLU A 181 1.07 10.23 4.14
C GLU A 181 2.40 10.03 3.41
N PHE A 182 2.65 10.75 2.31
CA PHE A 182 3.87 10.59 1.53
C PHE A 182 5.15 10.73 2.36
N ASN A 183 5.19 11.65 3.34
CA ASN A 183 6.37 11.86 4.19
C ASN A 183 6.46 10.85 5.35
N ASP A 184 5.57 9.86 5.38
CA ASP A 184 5.54 8.86 6.43
C ASP A 184 6.72 7.91 6.31
N ARG A 185 7.61 7.97 7.29
CA ARG A 185 8.80 7.13 7.35
C ARG A 185 8.47 5.64 7.35
N ARG A 186 7.24 5.24 7.72
CA ARG A 186 6.78 3.84 7.77
C ARG A 186 6.89 3.10 6.44
N TYR A 187 6.95 3.79 5.30
CA TYR A 187 7.20 3.15 4.00
C TYR A 187 8.62 2.62 3.87
N ASP A 188 9.61 3.26 4.49
CA ASP A 188 11.01 2.87 4.34
C ASP A 188 11.34 1.65 5.21
N LEU A 189 11.02 0.46 4.69
CA LEU A 189 11.17 -0.80 5.41
C LEU A 189 12.60 -1.04 5.92
N LYS A 190 13.63 -0.64 5.16
CA LYS A 190 15.05 -0.81 5.56
C LYS A 190 15.41 -0.03 6.83
N LYS A 191 14.72 1.08 7.14
CA LYS A 191 14.93 1.78 8.42
C LYS A 191 14.49 0.95 9.62
N PHE A 192 13.53 0.05 9.44
CA PHE A 192 12.93 -0.72 10.53
C PHE A 192 13.35 -2.18 10.59
N LEU A 193 13.87 -2.74 9.50
CA LEU A 193 14.08 -4.19 9.38
C LEU A 193 15.53 -4.54 9.11
N VAL A 194 15.94 -5.71 9.62
CA VAL A 194 17.29 -6.22 9.40
C VAL A 194 17.38 -6.88 8.03
N THR A 195 18.39 -6.50 7.25
CA THR A 195 18.70 -7.10 5.95
C THR A 195 19.98 -7.94 6.01
N LYS A 196 20.07 -8.98 5.17
CA LYS A 196 21.31 -9.73 4.94
C LYS A 196 21.46 -10.14 3.49
N ARG A 197 22.71 -10.35 3.06
CA ARG A 197 23.01 -10.97 1.78
C ARG A 197 22.83 -12.49 1.90
N ILE A 198 21.88 -13.03 1.16
CA ILE A 198 21.63 -14.48 1.09
C ILE A 198 22.33 -15.08 -0.13
N LYS A 199 23.06 -16.18 0.09
CA LYS A 199 23.68 -17.03 -0.94
C LYS A 199 22.90 -18.31 -1.23
N SER A 200 22.06 -18.76 -0.28
CA SER A 200 21.36 -20.03 -0.36
C SER A 200 20.25 -20.01 -1.43
N ARG A 201 20.21 -21.09 -2.23
CA ARG A 201 19.12 -21.43 -3.16
C ARG A 201 18.10 -22.40 -2.55
N LYS A 202 18.21 -22.72 -1.24
CA LYS A 202 17.35 -23.71 -0.55
C LYS A 202 15.85 -23.39 -0.69
N TYR A 203 15.50 -22.12 -0.67
CA TYR A 203 14.11 -21.67 -0.62
C TYR A 203 13.63 -21.17 -1.98
N LYS A 204 12.37 -21.49 -2.29
CA LYS A 204 11.71 -21.05 -3.53
C LYS A 204 11.54 -19.54 -3.55
N ARG A 205 11.75 -18.96 -4.72
CA ARG A 205 11.56 -17.54 -4.99
C ARG A 205 10.32 -17.38 -5.85
N ASP A 206 9.54 -16.35 -5.57
CA ASP A 206 8.39 -16.03 -6.39
C ASP A 206 8.86 -15.36 -7.68
N GLY A 207 8.07 -15.54 -8.74
CA GLY A 207 8.32 -14.89 -10.03
C GLY A 207 8.11 -13.39 -9.94
N ILE A 208 8.72 -12.66 -10.87
CA ILE A 208 8.37 -11.28 -11.13
C ILE A 208 7.29 -11.31 -12.21
N GLU A 209 6.12 -10.78 -11.90
CA GLU A 209 4.96 -10.77 -12.80
C GLU A 209 4.70 -9.36 -13.36
N TYR A 210 5.18 -8.32 -12.68
CA TYR A 210 4.92 -6.94 -13.04
C TYR A 210 6.17 -6.19 -13.47
N ASN A 211 6.00 -5.35 -14.49
CA ASN A 211 7.02 -4.48 -15.04
C ASN A 211 7.38 -3.35 -14.06
N VAL A 212 8.67 -3.11 -13.85
CA VAL A 212 9.19 -2.17 -12.86
C VAL A 212 8.93 -0.72 -13.28
N GLU A 213 9.10 -0.42 -14.57
CA GLU A 213 8.88 0.91 -15.13
C GLU A 213 7.43 1.36 -14.95
N LYS A 214 6.46 0.47 -15.24
CA LYS A 214 5.02 0.75 -15.05
C LYS A 214 4.66 1.00 -13.58
N ILE A 215 5.28 0.26 -12.65
CA ILE A 215 5.09 0.49 -11.20
C ILE A 215 5.65 1.87 -10.83
N LEU A 216 6.84 2.22 -11.32
CA LEU A 216 7.47 3.51 -11.07
C LEU A 216 6.59 4.67 -11.59
N GLU A 217 6.16 4.62 -12.85
CA GLU A 217 5.27 5.63 -13.44
C GLU A 217 3.97 5.80 -12.64
N THR A 218 3.43 4.68 -12.15
CA THR A 218 2.24 4.67 -11.29
C THR A 218 2.51 5.37 -9.95
N LEU A 219 3.63 5.07 -9.29
CA LEU A 219 4.02 5.69 -8.03
C LEU A 219 4.30 7.20 -8.20
N GLU A 220 5.03 7.59 -9.23
CA GLU A 220 5.29 8.99 -9.60
C GLU A 220 3.98 9.76 -9.76
N THR A 221 3.02 9.18 -10.49
CA THR A 221 1.72 9.80 -10.73
C THR A 221 0.87 9.89 -9.47
N ILE A 222 0.83 8.84 -8.64
CA ILE A 222 0.05 8.82 -7.39
C ILE A 222 0.62 9.83 -6.37
N PHE A 223 1.94 9.89 -6.23
CA PHE A 223 2.57 10.67 -5.18
C PHE A 223 3.00 12.07 -5.62
N ASP A 224 2.73 12.43 -6.88
CA ASP A 224 3.05 13.72 -7.51
C ASP A 224 4.53 14.07 -7.34
N GLY A 225 5.38 13.15 -7.83
CA GLY A 225 6.83 13.26 -7.72
C GLY A 225 7.54 12.55 -8.86
N ASN A 226 8.86 12.71 -8.91
CA ASN A 226 9.74 11.97 -9.81
C ASN A 226 10.48 10.91 -9.01
N GLY A 227 10.78 9.77 -9.62
CA GLY A 227 11.42 8.69 -8.91
C GLY A 227 12.32 7.83 -9.75
N GLU A 228 12.89 6.84 -9.07
CA GLU A 228 13.72 5.85 -9.70
C GLU A 228 13.61 4.50 -8.99
N PHE A 229 13.80 3.44 -9.77
CA PHE A 229 13.97 2.11 -9.23
C PHE A 229 15.41 1.95 -8.71
N LYS A 230 15.55 1.67 -7.42
CA LYS A 230 16.86 1.50 -6.80
C LYS A 230 17.39 0.10 -6.96
N GLU A 231 16.65 -0.87 -6.45
CA GLU A 231 17.08 -2.26 -6.43
C GLU A 231 15.93 -3.19 -6.06
N LYS A 232 16.20 -4.49 -6.15
CA LYS A 232 15.32 -5.55 -5.70
C LYS A 232 15.83 -6.18 -4.40
N ILE A 233 14.97 -6.28 -3.40
CA ILE A 233 15.15 -7.13 -2.21
C ILE A 233 14.24 -8.34 -2.27
N TYR A 234 14.54 -9.36 -1.48
CA TYR A 234 13.54 -10.37 -1.15
C TYR A 234 12.95 -10.19 0.25
N MET A 235 11.66 -10.48 0.36
CA MET A 235 10.94 -10.60 1.61
C MET A 235 10.62 -12.08 1.89
N PRO A 236 11.17 -12.68 2.94
CA PRO A 236 10.81 -14.03 3.32
C PRO A 236 9.39 -14.07 3.87
N TYR A 237 8.66 -15.11 3.50
CA TYR A 237 7.35 -15.41 4.07
C TYR A 237 7.18 -16.93 4.15
N ASP A 238 6.31 -17.37 5.06
CA ASP A 238 5.98 -18.76 5.24
C ASP A 238 4.56 -19.02 4.70
N ARG A 239 4.42 -20.04 3.85
CA ARG A 239 3.15 -20.44 3.25
C ARG A 239 2.74 -21.80 3.80
N CYS A 240 1.60 -21.86 4.46
CA CYS A 240 0.99 -23.09 4.97
C CYS A 240 -0.17 -23.52 4.06
N LYS A 241 -0.15 -24.78 3.62
CA LYS A 241 -1.26 -25.44 2.92
C LYS A 241 -2.07 -26.23 3.95
N TYR A 242 -3.32 -25.83 4.13
CA TYR A 242 -4.29 -26.57 4.93
C TYR A 242 -5.14 -27.44 4.01
N THR A 243 -5.47 -28.65 4.46
CA THR A 243 -6.38 -29.58 3.76
C THR A 243 -7.47 -30.07 4.69
N ASP A 244 -8.71 -30.10 4.21
CA ASP A 244 -9.86 -30.67 4.94
C ASP A 244 -10.01 -32.18 4.63
N ARG A 245 -11.02 -32.82 5.25
CA ARG A 245 -11.35 -34.24 5.02
C ARG A 245 -11.84 -34.55 3.61
N ASN A 246 -12.23 -33.55 2.83
CA ASN A 246 -12.73 -33.69 1.47
C ASN A 246 -11.65 -33.33 0.43
N ASN A 247 -10.37 -33.27 0.84
CA ASN A 247 -9.25 -32.83 0.02
C ASN A 247 -9.36 -31.39 -0.53
N ARG A 248 -10.25 -30.57 0.02
CA ARG A 248 -10.26 -29.13 -0.25
C ARG A 248 -9.07 -28.50 0.45
N PHE A 249 -8.44 -27.53 -0.20
CA PHE A 249 -7.25 -26.88 0.34
C PHE A 249 -7.36 -25.36 0.32
N ARG A 250 -6.64 -24.73 1.25
CA ARG A 250 -6.42 -23.28 1.27
C ARG A 250 -5.00 -22.98 1.68
N TYR A 251 -4.52 -21.81 1.27
CA TYR A 251 -3.21 -21.31 1.68
C TYR A 251 -3.36 -20.20 2.72
N LYS A 252 -2.45 -20.16 3.68
CA LYS A 252 -2.25 -19.03 4.59
C LYS A 252 -0.80 -18.57 4.48
N ARG A 253 -0.61 -17.25 4.33
CA ARG A 253 0.70 -16.61 4.36
C ARG A 253 0.99 -16.03 5.74
N LEU A 254 2.24 -16.09 6.15
CA LEU A 254 2.76 -15.45 7.36
C LEU A 254 4.01 -14.65 6.99
N ILE A 255 4.00 -13.36 7.29
CA ILE A 255 5.15 -12.47 7.15
C ILE A 255 5.55 -12.03 8.55
N MET A 256 6.70 -12.48 9.03
CA MET A 256 7.29 -12.07 10.31
C MET A 256 8.75 -11.76 10.09
N LEU A 257 9.10 -10.48 10.05
CA LEU A 257 10.45 -10.00 9.75
C LEU A 257 11.09 -9.44 11.01
N LYS A 258 12.40 -9.65 11.14
CA LYS A 258 13.18 -9.15 12.27
C LYS A 258 13.31 -7.64 12.18
N PHE A 259 12.77 -6.95 13.17
CA PHE A 259 12.92 -5.50 13.33
C PHE A 259 14.32 -5.14 13.88
N ASN A 260 14.82 -3.96 13.50
CA ASN A 260 15.96 -3.31 14.11
C ASN A 260 15.57 -2.88 15.54
N ASN A 261 16.40 -3.24 16.51
CA ASN A 261 16.25 -2.81 17.91
C ASN A 261 16.48 -1.30 18.04
#